data_AF-A0AA96ZJG6-F1
#
_entry.id   AF-A0AA96ZJG6-F1
#
_cell.length_a   1.000
_cell.length_b   1.000
_cell.length_c   1.000
_cell.angle_alpha   90.00
_cell.angle_beta   90.00
_cell.angle_gamma   90.00
#
_symmetry.space_group_name_H-M   'P 1'
#
loop_
_entity.id
_entity.type
_entity.pdbx_description
1 polymer ?
#
loop_
_entity_poly.entity_id
_entity_poly.type
_entity_poly.pdbx_seq_one_letter_code
_entity_poly.pdbx_strand_id
1 'polypeptide(L)'
;MGTAPPRTGESEVAGARAVACTAVQMSFLRAPASVPQVRTLVRGIVGIWDFGELFVQDIELVASELSTNAVLHGVMSSLGCFDVRLVPQLNGL
;
A
#
# COMPACT_ATOMS: atom_id res chain seq x y z
N MET A 1 57.10 -18.09 7.51
CA MET A 1 55.95 -17.89 8.42
C MET A 1 55.36 -16.53 8.11
N GLY A 2 54.30 -16.49 7.30
CA GLY A 2 53.62 -15.26 6.90
C GLY A 2 52.46 -14.95 7.83
N THR A 3 52.34 -13.70 8.27
CA THR A 3 51.17 -13.19 8.97
C THR A 3 50.26 -12.51 7.96
N ALA A 4 49.03 -13.02 7.82
CA ALA A 4 48.02 -12.48 6.93
C ALA A 4 47.48 -11.14 7.46
N PRO A 5 47.10 -10.19 6.59
CA PRO A 5 46.40 -8.97 6.99
C PRO A 5 44.91 -9.26 7.28
N PRO A 6 44.26 -8.51 8.20
CA PRO A 6 42.83 -8.62 8.42
C PRO A 6 42.04 -8.04 7.23
N ARG A 7 40.98 -8.75 6.86
CA ARG A 7 40.07 -8.46 5.74
C ARG A 7 39.20 -7.23 6.00
N THR A 8 38.95 -6.51 4.91
CA THR A 8 37.85 -5.57 4.66
C THR A 8 36.54 -6.01 5.30
N GLY A 9 35.90 -5.08 6.02
CA GLY A 9 34.51 -5.15 6.44
C GLY A 9 33.86 -3.82 6.10
N GLU A 10 33.20 -3.79 4.95
CA GLU A 10 32.30 -2.74 4.54
C GLU A 10 31.24 -2.56 5.63
N SER A 11 31.13 -1.34 6.16
CA SER A 11 29.87 -0.88 6.75
C SER A 11 29.53 0.40 6.04
N GLU A 12 29.16 0.22 4.77
CA GLU A 12 28.20 1.07 4.11
C GLU A 12 26.97 1.10 5.01
N VAL A 13 26.90 2.12 5.87
CA VAL A 13 25.68 2.45 6.61
C VAL A 13 24.72 2.98 5.56
N ALA A 14 24.15 2.05 4.78
CA ALA A 14 22.99 2.27 3.96
C ALA A 14 21.94 2.80 4.92
N GLY A 15 21.68 4.09 4.82
CA GLY A 15 20.60 4.75 5.53
C GLY A 15 19.32 4.04 5.15
N ALA A 16 18.90 3.09 5.99
CA ALA A 16 17.57 2.56 6.00
C ALA A 16 16.67 3.76 6.30
N ARG A 17 16.22 4.40 5.22
CA ARG A 17 15.18 5.41 5.25
C ARG A 17 14.01 4.68 5.88
N ALA A 18 13.80 4.89 7.17
CA ALA A 18 12.64 4.37 7.87
C ALA A 18 11.44 4.88 7.10
N VAL A 19 10.80 4.01 6.33
CA VAL A 19 9.51 4.29 5.71
C VAL A 19 8.61 4.54 6.91
N ALA A 20 8.31 5.81 7.16
CA ALA A 20 7.37 6.18 8.20
C ALA A 20 6.05 5.50 7.83
N CYS A 21 5.74 4.38 8.50
CA CYS A 21 4.53 3.58 8.32
C CYS A 21 3.31 4.48 8.55
N THR A 22 2.85 5.11 7.48
CA THR A 22 1.74 6.06 7.53
C THR A 22 0.54 5.31 6.97
N ALA A 23 -0.35 4.86 7.86
CA ALA A 23 -1.65 4.38 7.44
C ALA A 23 -2.40 5.51 6.71
N VAL A 24 -3.07 5.20 5.61
CA VAL A 24 -3.86 6.16 4.84
C VAL A 24 -5.32 5.77 4.95
N GLN A 25 -6.18 6.74 5.26
CA GLN A 25 -7.63 6.58 5.27
C GLN A 25 -8.26 7.62 4.34
N MET A 26 -9.15 7.15 3.48
CA MET A 26 -9.84 7.95 2.47
C MET A 26 -11.32 7.59 2.46
N SER A 27 -12.18 8.57 2.23
CA SER A 27 -13.63 8.37 2.09
C SER A 27 -14.07 8.69 0.68
N PHE A 28 -14.88 7.83 0.10
CA PHE A 28 -15.39 7.95 -1.27
C PHE A 28 -16.91 7.93 -1.29
N LEU A 29 -17.50 8.65 -2.24
CA LEU A 29 -18.93 8.52 -2.55
C LEU A 29 -19.20 7.10 -3.09
N ARG A 30 -20.37 6.54 -2.77
CA ARG A 30 -20.82 5.29 -3.41
C ARG A 30 -21.35 5.57 -4.80
N ALA A 31 -20.44 5.86 -5.71
CA ALA A 31 -20.70 6.04 -7.12
C ALA A 31 -19.81 5.09 -7.93
N PRO A 32 -20.29 4.55 -9.07
CA PRO A 32 -19.46 3.72 -9.95
C PRO A 32 -18.14 4.40 -10.35
N ALA A 33 -18.15 5.73 -10.49
CA ALA A 33 -16.96 6.54 -10.78
C ALA A 33 -15.88 6.50 -9.68
N SER A 34 -16.24 6.13 -8.44
CA SER A 34 -15.28 6.04 -7.34
C SER A 34 -14.42 4.79 -7.39
N VAL A 35 -14.86 3.70 -8.04
CA VAL A 35 -14.05 2.47 -8.19
C VAL A 35 -12.73 2.74 -8.94
N PRO A 36 -12.70 3.35 -10.14
CA PRO A 36 -11.43 3.69 -10.79
C PRO A 36 -10.62 4.72 -10.01
N GLN A 37 -11.24 5.66 -9.29
CA GLN A 37 -10.54 6.62 -8.45
C GLN A 37 -9.79 5.93 -7.29
N VAL A 38 -10.44 4.98 -6.63
CA VAL A 38 -9.81 4.17 -5.58
C VAL A 38 -8.61 3.42 -6.14
N ARG A 39 -8.75 2.75 -7.30
CA ARG A 39 -7.65 2.02 -7.94
C ARG A 39 -6.44 2.91 -8.20
N THR A 40 -6.65 4.09 -8.80
CA THR A 40 -5.56 5.03 -9.09
C THR A 40 -4.85 5.50 -7.81
N LEU A 41 -5.61 5.82 -6.75
CA LEU A 41 -5.03 6.28 -5.48
C LEU A 41 -4.28 5.17 -4.75
N VAL A 42 -4.87 3.96 -4.69
CA VAL A 42 -4.23 2.78 -4.09
C VAL A 42 -2.92 2.49 -4.79
N ARG A 43 -2.90 2.47 -6.14
CA ARG A 43 -1.68 2.26 -6.93
C ARG A 43 -0.61 3.30 -6.60
N GLY A 44 -0.99 4.58 -6.51
CA GLY A 44 -0.06 5.66 -6.15
C GLY A 44 0.53 5.51 -4.75
N ILE A 45 -0.31 5.17 -3.75
CA ILE A 45 0.12 5.00 -2.35
C ILE A 45 1.05 3.79 -2.21
N VAL A 46 0.66 2.65 -2.78
CA VAL A 46 1.46 1.42 -2.72
C VAL A 46 2.79 1.58 -3.47
N GLY A 47 2.80 2.34 -4.57
CA GLY A 47 4.04 2.71 -5.27
C GLY A 47 4.99 3.57 -4.42
N ILE A 48 4.47 4.44 -3.55
CA ILE A 48 5.30 5.20 -2.60
C ILE A 48 5.89 4.30 -1.52
N TRP A 49 5.21 3.21 -1.16
CA TRP A 49 5.68 2.21 -0.19
C TRP A 49 6.66 1.18 -0.76
N ASP A 50 7.01 1.28 -2.05
CA ASP A 50 8.01 0.45 -2.71
C ASP A 50 7.70 -1.05 -2.71
N PHE A 51 6.41 -1.42 -2.78
CA PHE A 51 6.01 -2.80 -3.02
C PHE A 51 6.27 -3.20 -4.49
N GLY A 52 6.60 -4.48 -4.72
CA GLY A 52 6.84 -4.98 -6.07
C GLY A 52 5.59 -4.94 -6.98
N GLU A 53 5.79 -4.72 -8.29
CA GLU A 53 4.70 -4.50 -9.26
C GLU A 53 3.62 -5.59 -9.30
N LEU A 54 3.97 -6.87 -9.06
CA LEU A 54 2.97 -7.94 -8.98
C LEU A 54 2.04 -7.75 -7.77
N PHE A 55 2.58 -7.39 -6.60
CA PHE A 55 1.78 -7.08 -5.42
C PHE A 55 0.91 -5.84 -5.64
N VAL A 56 1.42 -4.83 -6.36
CA VAL A 56 0.65 -3.63 -6.71
C VAL A 56 -0.60 -3.99 -7.52
N GLN A 57 -0.47 -4.88 -8.52
CA GLN A 57 -1.61 -5.31 -9.34
C GLN A 57 -2.66 -6.07 -8.52
N ASP A 58 -2.22 -6.97 -7.63
CA ASP A 58 -3.13 -7.72 -6.77
C ASP A 58 -3.88 -6.81 -5.79
N ILE A 59 -3.17 -5.87 -5.16
CA ILE A 59 -3.77 -4.88 -4.25
C ILE A 59 -4.77 -4.00 -5.00
N GLU A 60 -4.45 -3.59 -6.23
CA GLU A 60 -5.34 -2.80 -7.09
C GLU A 60 -6.62 -3.57 -7.43
N LEU A 61 -6.51 -4.86 -7.77
CA LEU A 61 -7.65 -5.73 -8.05
C LEU A 61 -8.54 -5.89 -6.80
N VAL A 62 -7.95 -6.21 -5.65
CA VAL A 62 -8.70 -6.35 -4.38
C VAL A 62 -9.42 -5.05 -4.03
N ALA A 63 -8.75 -3.90 -4.17
CA ALA A 63 -9.36 -2.61 -3.93
C ALA A 63 -10.53 -2.33 -4.89
N SER A 64 -10.42 -2.73 -6.15
CA SER A 64 -11.49 -2.64 -7.16
C SER A 64 -12.72 -3.47 -6.76
N GLU A 65 -12.51 -4.73 -6.40
CA GLU A 65 -13.59 -5.65 -6.01
C GLU A 65 -14.32 -5.19 -4.75
N LEU A 66 -13.55 -4.81 -3.70
CA LEU A 66 -14.14 -4.31 -2.46
C LEU A 66 -14.90 -2.99 -2.66
N SER A 67 -14.37 -2.08 -3.48
CA SER A 67 -15.05 -0.83 -3.81
C SER A 67 -16.31 -1.07 -4.65
N THR A 68 -16.26 -2.01 -5.59
CA THR A 68 -17.42 -2.40 -6.39
C THR A 68 -18.51 -2.99 -5.50
N ASN A 69 -18.14 -3.85 -4.54
CA ASN A 69 -19.08 -4.36 -3.54
C ASN A 69 -19.67 -3.26 -2.67
N ALA A 70 -18.86 -2.29 -2.25
CA ALA A 70 -19.35 -1.14 -1.48
C ALA A 70 -20.35 -0.28 -2.27
N VAL A 71 -20.12 -0.11 -3.58
CA VAL A 71 -21.02 0.62 -4.49
C VAL A 71 -22.32 -0.15 -4.74
N LEU A 72 -22.24 -1.45 -5.02
CA LEU A 72 -23.40 -2.27 -5.41
C LEU A 72 -24.24 -2.75 -4.22
N HIS A 73 -23.60 -3.03 -3.09
CA HIS A 73 -24.22 -3.73 -1.95
C HIS A 73 -24.15 -2.96 -0.64
N GLY A 74 -23.46 -1.81 -0.58
CA GLY A 74 -23.34 -1.03 0.64
C GLY A 74 -24.70 -0.56 1.15
N VAL A 75 -25.07 -0.95 2.37
CA VAL A 75 -26.29 -0.50 3.05
C VAL A 75 -26.24 1.03 3.22
N MET A 76 -27.34 1.75 2.92
CA MET A 76 -27.34 3.21 2.99
C MET A 76 -27.02 3.74 4.39
N SER A 77 -25.77 4.16 4.62
CA SER A 77 -25.45 5.12 5.68
C SER A 77 -25.96 6.50 5.27
N SER A 78 -26.23 7.36 6.26
CA SER A 78 -26.78 8.70 6.05
C SER A 78 -25.95 9.61 5.15
N LEU A 79 -24.66 9.29 4.94
CA LEU A 79 -23.71 10.10 4.16
C LEU A 79 -23.46 9.59 2.74
N GLY A 80 -23.91 8.38 2.38
CA GLY A 80 -23.71 7.92 1.02
C GLY A 80 -22.30 7.42 0.68
N CYS A 81 -21.39 7.31 1.66
CA CYS A 81 -19.97 7.04 1.45
C CYS A 81 -19.51 5.64 1.89
N PHE A 82 -18.31 5.26 1.47
CA PHE A 82 -17.54 4.14 2.01
C PHE A 82 -16.09 4.57 2.25
N ASP A 83 -15.44 3.91 3.21
CA ASP A 83 -14.05 4.19 3.57
C ASP A 83 -13.10 3.14 3.01
N VAL A 84 -11.93 3.60 2.55
CA VAL A 84 -10.79 2.76 2.18
C VAL A 84 -9.65 3.08 3.12
N ARG A 85 -9.16 2.06 3.83
CA ARG A 85 -8.03 2.18 4.74
C ARG A 85 -6.90 1.26 4.29
N LEU A 86 -5.75 1.85 4.02
CA LEU A 86 -4.53 1.14 3.65
C LEU A 86 -3.56 1.22 4.83
N VAL A 87 -3.05 0.07 5.26
CA VAL A 87 -2.08 -0.03 6.35
C VAL A 87 -0.91 -0.89 5.87
N PRO A 88 0.30 -0.33 5.71
CA PRO A 88 1.45 -1.14 5.35
C PRO A 88 1.83 -2.03 6.54
N GLN A 89 1.87 -3.34 6.31
CA GLN A 89 2.34 -4.31 7.30
C GLN A 89 3.69 -4.85 6.85
N LEU A 90 4.74 -4.52 7.61
CA LEU A 90 6.12 -4.94 7.32
C LEU A 90 6.36 -6.43 7.62
N ASN A 91 5.41 -7.12 8.26
CA ASN A 91 5.61 -8.46 8.82
C ASN A 91 4.77 -9.57 8.18
N GLY A 92 4.12 -9.32 7.03
CA GLY A 92 3.58 -10.37 6.16
C GLY A 92 2.69 -11.43 6.81
N LEU A 93 1.87 -11.09 7.82
CA LEU A 93 0.88 -11.97 8.44
C LEU A 93 -0.47 -11.27 8.56
#